data_AF-A0A424PZ43-F1
#
_entry.id   AF-A0A424PZ43-F1
#
_cell.length_a   1.000
_cell.length_b   1.000
_cell.length_c   1.000
_cell.angle_alpha   90.00
_cell.angle_beta   90.00
_cell.angle_gamma   90.00
#
_symmetry.space_group_name_H-M   'P 1'
#
loop_
_entity.id
_entity.type
_entity.pdbx_description
1 polymer ?
#
loop_
_entity_poly.entity_id
_entity_poly.type
_entity_poly.pdbx_seq_one_letter_code
_entity_poly.pdbx_strand_id
1 'polypeptide(L)'
;MFEIKSGSSSGLVSEAHTPLAKLIHWTFIPLYVYGIVKQVNDISELEDSGLLILEVIFATVFLLIVILRFTYMRRFKTFQGAKEHVHIVHYYFARIVHRAMYACLILLPLTGLIIAGLYNQGYVNEEQTILDLVLELHGAAADLSYVLIALHISAAIYSRIKGEGVWSSMVPILKESGPTDNEIVKKIAGFENRIYEKISNLTRSKDSD
;
A
#
# COMPACT_ATOMS: atom_id res chain seq x y z
N MET A 1 -20.41 -27.22 15.63
CA MET A 1 -21.68 -26.53 15.93
C MET A 1 -21.40 -25.04 15.84
N PHE A 2 -21.58 -24.45 14.66
CA PHE A 2 -21.36 -23.03 14.42
C PHE A 2 -22.70 -22.31 14.49
N GLU A 3 -22.84 -21.43 15.47
CA GLU A 3 -24.04 -20.63 15.69
C GLU A 3 -23.96 -19.38 14.80
N ILE A 4 -24.77 -19.36 13.73
CA ILE A 4 -24.98 -18.16 12.91
C ILE A 4 -25.92 -17.25 13.69
N LYS A 5 -25.38 -16.21 14.33
CA LYS A 5 -26.19 -15.17 14.96
C LYS A 5 -26.75 -14.27 13.86
N SER A 6 -28.05 -14.40 13.58
CA SER A 6 -28.80 -13.45 12.77
C SER A 6 -28.90 -12.13 13.54
N GLY A 7 -28.31 -11.08 12.96
CA GLY A 7 -28.27 -9.74 13.54
C GLY A 7 -28.89 -8.72 12.59
N SER A 8 -30.11 -8.31 12.95
CA SER A 8 -30.86 -7.09 12.65
C SER A 8 -30.28 -6.08 11.64
N SER A 9 -31.11 -5.71 10.66
CA SER A 9 -30.97 -4.54 9.82
C SER A 9 -31.07 -3.24 10.64
N SER A 10 -29.93 -2.69 11.03
CA SER A 10 -29.79 -1.29 11.46
C SER A 10 -28.61 -0.64 10.71
N GLY A 11 -28.87 0.55 10.16
CA GLY A 11 -28.09 1.31 9.18
C GLY A 11 -26.58 1.07 9.13
N LEU A 12 -26.08 0.83 7.91
CA LEU A 12 -24.65 0.89 7.56
C LEU A 12 -24.11 2.31 7.79
N VAL A 13 -23.78 2.65 9.03
CA VAL A 13 -22.87 3.76 9.29
C VAL A 13 -21.48 3.25 8.92
N SER A 14 -21.02 3.56 7.71
CA SER A 14 -19.64 3.25 7.31
C SER A 14 -18.71 4.18 8.11
N GLU A 15 -18.05 3.63 9.13
CA GLU A 15 -17.16 4.42 9.97
C GLU A 15 -15.88 4.78 9.20
N ALA A 16 -15.64 6.07 9.01
CA ALA A 16 -14.37 6.57 8.48
C ALA A 16 -13.19 6.12 9.35
N HIS A 17 -11.99 6.10 8.79
CA HIS A 17 -10.80 5.82 9.59
C HIS A 17 -10.63 6.85 10.72
N THR A 18 -10.06 6.38 11.82
CA THR A 18 -9.78 7.22 12.99
C THR A 18 -8.86 8.39 12.61
N PRO A 19 -8.92 9.52 13.32
CA PRO A 19 -7.97 10.62 13.10
C PRO A 19 -6.52 10.18 13.16
N LEU A 20 -6.19 9.25 14.08
CA LEU A 20 -4.86 8.67 14.21
C LEU A 20 -4.45 7.83 12.99
N ALA A 21 -5.35 7.02 12.44
CA ALA A 21 -5.10 6.28 11.19
C ALA A 21 -4.77 7.22 10.04
N LYS A 22 -5.54 8.31 9.91
CA LYS A 22 -5.32 9.34 8.88
C LYS A 22 -3.98 10.03 9.08
N LEU A 23 -3.66 10.43 10.31
CA LEU A 23 -2.38 11.04 10.65
C LEU A 23 -1.22 10.13 10.23
N ILE A 24 -1.21 8.87 10.68
CA ILE A 24 -0.15 7.90 10.38
C ILE A 24 0.00 7.67 8.87
N HIS A 25 -1.08 7.67 8.10
CA HIS A 25 -1.01 7.51 6.65
C HIS A 25 -0.47 8.75 5.94
N TRP A 26 -0.95 9.94 6.29
CA TRP A 26 -0.58 11.17 5.61
C TRP A 26 0.83 11.65 6.00
N THR A 27 1.28 11.41 7.23
CA THR A 27 2.68 11.68 7.62
C THR A 27 3.67 10.74 6.94
N PHE A 28 3.23 9.55 6.51
CA PHE A 28 4.07 8.61 5.79
C PHE A 28 4.46 9.11 4.39
N ILE A 29 3.61 9.93 3.74
CA ILE A 29 3.86 10.43 2.38
C ILE A 29 5.12 11.31 2.30
N PRO A 30 5.27 12.40 3.08
CA PRO A 30 6.48 13.22 3.01
C PRO A 30 7.72 12.44 3.43
N LEU A 31 7.60 11.49 4.36
CA LEU A 31 8.70 10.61 4.76
C LEU A 31 9.17 9.73 3.59
N TYR A 32 8.25 9.13 2.85
CA TYR A 32 8.56 8.33 1.66
C TYR A 32 9.15 9.18 0.53
N VAL A 33 8.57 10.36 0.26
CA VAL A 33 9.11 11.31 -0.73
C VAL A 33 10.51 11.75 -0.37
N TYR A 34 10.79 12.03 0.91
CA TYR A 34 12.13 12.36 1.38
C TYR A 34 13.11 11.22 1.06
N GLY A 35 12.73 9.96 1.34
CA GLY A 35 13.54 8.80 1.01
C GLY A 35 13.89 8.70 -0.47
N ILE A 36 12.95 8.98 -1.37
CA ILE A 36 13.21 9.01 -2.82
C ILE A 36 14.17 10.15 -3.20
N VAL A 37 13.92 11.36 -2.69
CA VAL A 37 14.70 12.55 -3.06
C VAL A 37 16.13 12.48 -2.51
N LYS A 38 16.32 11.78 -1.39
CA LYS A 38 17.61 11.66 -0.69
C LYS A 38 18.30 10.31 -0.87
N GLN A 39 17.74 9.42 -1.69
CA GLN A 39 18.36 8.13 -1.97
C GLN A 39 19.77 8.31 -2.53
N VAL A 40 20.66 7.41 -2.13
CA VAL A 40 22.00 7.27 -2.70
C VAL A 40 21.87 6.71 -4.12
N ASN A 41 22.60 7.28 -5.08
CA ASN A 41 22.57 6.82 -6.47
C ASN A 41 23.64 5.77 -6.74
N ASP A 42 24.81 5.93 -6.10
CA ASP A 42 25.96 5.04 -6.25
C ASP A 42 26.50 4.62 -4.88
N ILE A 43 26.83 3.35 -4.71
CA ILE A 43 27.29 2.83 -3.42
C ILE A 43 28.60 3.49 -2.95
N SER A 44 29.42 4.02 -3.87
CA SER A 44 30.64 4.75 -3.54
C SER A 44 30.37 6.04 -2.74
N GLU A 45 29.16 6.60 -2.80
CA GLU A 45 28.78 7.73 -1.96
C GLU A 45 28.82 7.36 -0.46
N LEU A 46 28.68 6.08 -0.12
CA LEU A 46 28.77 5.58 1.27
C LEU A 46 30.20 5.63 1.85
N GLU A 47 31.22 5.98 1.05
CA GLU A 47 32.56 6.32 1.58
C GLU A 47 32.49 7.51 2.54
N ASP A 48 31.54 8.43 2.33
CA ASP A 48 31.24 9.48 3.30
C ASP A 48 30.56 8.87 4.53
N SER A 49 31.33 8.74 5.62
CA SER A 49 30.83 8.18 6.87
C SER A 49 29.66 8.96 7.47
N GLY A 50 29.57 10.27 7.21
CA GLY A 50 28.42 11.09 7.61
C GLY A 50 27.17 10.70 6.85
N LEU A 51 27.28 10.52 5.52
CA LEU A 51 26.18 10.04 4.69
C LEU A 51 25.73 8.63 5.09
N LEU A 52 26.68 7.70 5.29
CA LEU A 52 26.38 6.34 5.75
C LEU A 52 25.61 6.33 7.08
N ILE A 53 26.03 7.14 8.05
CA ILE A 53 25.32 7.26 9.34
C ILE A 53 23.91 7.82 9.14
N LEU A 54 23.75 8.83 8.29
CA LEU A 54 22.44 9.41 7.98
C LEU A 54 21.49 8.38 7.35
N GLU A 55 21.98 7.60 6.38
CA GLU A 55 21.21 6.53 5.73
C GLU A 55 20.80 5.45 6.72
N VAL A 56 21.70 5.02 7.62
CA VAL A 56 21.38 4.03 8.66
C VAL A 56 20.32 4.56 9.63
N ILE A 57 20.45 5.81 10.10
CA ILE A 57 19.45 6.43 10.97
C ILE A 57 18.11 6.54 10.25
N PHE A 58 18.12 7.03 9.01
CA PHE A 58 16.93 7.20 8.20
C PHE A 58 16.23 5.86 7.96
N ALA A 59 16.94 4.85 7.47
CA ALA A 59 16.41 3.52 7.21
C ALA A 59 15.84 2.87 8.49
N THR A 60 16.52 3.01 9.63
CA THR A 60 16.04 2.51 10.93
C THR A 60 14.73 3.19 11.34
N VAL A 61 14.67 4.52 11.31
CA VAL A 61 13.47 5.29 11.65
C VAL A 61 12.33 4.98 10.68
N PHE A 62 12.63 4.91 9.38
CA PHE A 62 11.67 4.57 8.34
C PHE A 62 11.06 3.18 8.58
N LEU A 63 11.90 2.16 8.82
CA LEU A 63 11.46 0.80 9.12
C LEU A 63 10.54 0.75 10.34
N LEU A 64 10.92 1.42 11.43
CA LEU A 64 10.10 1.50 12.64
C LEU A 64 8.73 2.12 12.35
N ILE A 65 8.70 3.24 11.63
CA ILE A 65 7.44 3.91 11.24
C ILE A 65 6.58 3.01 10.35
N VAL A 66 7.17 2.31 9.37
CA VAL A 66 6.43 1.39 8.49
C VAL A 66 5.84 0.23 9.29
N ILE A 67 6.59 -0.37 10.21
CA ILE A 67 6.11 -1.47 11.07
C ILE A 67 4.98 -1.00 11.98
N LEU A 68 5.13 0.16 12.63
CA LEU A 68 4.08 0.76 13.45
C LEU A 68 2.82 1.05 12.63
N ARG A 69 3.00 1.61 11.42
CA ARG A 69 1.89 1.85 10.49
C ARG A 69 1.21 0.55 10.07
N PHE A 70 1.97 -0.47 9.72
CA PHE A 70 1.43 -1.78 9.32
C PHE A 70 0.62 -2.41 10.45
N THR A 71 1.20 -2.50 11.65
CA THR A 71 0.58 -3.10 12.84
C THR A 71 -0.68 -2.33 13.28
N TYR A 72 -0.67 -1.00 13.17
CA TYR A 72 -1.84 -0.19 13.48
C TYR A 72 -2.95 -0.38 12.42
N MET A 73 -2.59 -0.31 11.13
CA MET A 73 -3.56 -0.28 10.03
C MET A 73 -4.16 -1.65 9.69
N ARG A 74 -3.46 -2.76 9.96
CA ARG A 74 -3.97 -4.13 9.74
C ARG A 74 -5.22 -4.48 10.57
N ARG A 75 -5.60 -3.63 11.53
CA ARG A 75 -6.80 -3.77 12.35
C ARG A 75 -8.07 -3.28 11.65
N PHE A 76 -7.93 -2.47 10.60
CA PHE A 76 -9.06 -1.98 9.81
C PHE A 76 -9.36 -2.91 8.63
N LYS A 77 -10.63 -3.01 8.24
CA LYS A 77 -11.03 -3.78 7.06
C LYS A 77 -10.65 -3.00 5.79
N THR A 78 -10.21 -3.71 4.75
CA THR A 78 -10.06 -3.11 3.41
C THR A 78 -11.43 -2.60 2.96
N PHE A 79 -11.47 -1.38 2.40
CA PHE A 79 -12.71 -0.65 2.07
C PHE A 79 -13.56 -0.18 3.26
N GLN A 80 -12.98 -0.03 4.45
CA GLN A 80 -13.64 0.66 5.54
C GLN A 80 -14.08 2.08 5.12
N GLY A 81 -15.35 2.40 5.37
CA GLY A 81 -15.97 3.65 4.93
C GLY A 81 -16.68 3.59 3.57
N ALA A 82 -16.58 2.46 2.83
CA ALA A 82 -17.39 2.26 1.64
C ALA A 82 -18.90 2.33 1.97
N LYS A 83 -19.62 3.15 1.23
CA LYS A 83 -21.07 3.36 1.37
C LYS A 83 -21.88 2.57 0.33
N GLU A 84 -21.18 2.11 -0.71
CA GLU A 84 -21.73 1.28 -1.77
C GLU A 84 -21.14 -0.13 -1.71
N HIS A 85 -21.86 -1.10 -2.28
CA HIS A 85 -21.38 -2.47 -2.36
C HIS A 85 -20.18 -2.57 -3.31
N VAL A 86 -18.99 -2.82 -2.74
CA VAL A 86 -17.77 -3.07 -3.49
C VAL A 86 -17.68 -4.57 -3.79
N HIS A 87 -17.51 -4.93 -5.07
CA HIS A 87 -17.42 -6.33 -5.47
C HIS A 87 -16.24 -7.05 -4.79
N ILE A 88 -16.39 -8.33 -4.46
CA ILE A 88 -15.39 -9.11 -3.72
C ILE A 88 -14.02 -9.17 -4.42
N VAL A 89 -14.00 -9.17 -5.76
CA VAL A 89 -12.77 -9.12 -6.56
C VAL A 89 -11.97 -7.85 -6.27
N HIS A 90 -12.63 -6.68 -6.17
CA HIS A 90 -11.99 -5.43 -5.79
C HIS A 90 -11.40 -5.50 -4.38
N TYR A 91 -12.15 -6.09 -3.44
CA TYR A 91 -11.68 -6.34 -2.07
C TYR A 91 -10.35 -7.08 -2.04
N TYR A 92 -10.25 -8.20 -2.74
CA TYR A 92 -9.01 -8.98 -2.79
C TYR A 92 -7.89 -8.23 -3.51
N PHE A 93 -8.19 -7.58 -4.63
CA PHE A 93 -7.20 -6.80 -5.37
C PHE A 93 -6.59 -5.68 -4.52
N ALA A 94 -7.40 -4.84 -3.88
CA ALA A 94 -6.92 -3.77 -3.02
C ALA A 94 -6.09 -4.32 -1.85
N ARG A 95 -6.53 -5.45 -1.26
CA ARG A 95 -5.81 -6.11 -0.17
C ARG A 95 -4.45 -6.66 -0.63
N ILE A 96 -4.35 -7.21 -1.85
CA ILE A 96 -3.09 -7.68 -2.43
C ILE A 96 -2.15 -6.48 -2.65
N VAL A 97 -2.65 -5.42 -3.28
CA VAL A 97 -1.88 -4.18 -3.53
C VAL A 97 -1.33 -3.62 -2.22
N HIS A 98 -2.16 -3.45 -1.19
CA HIS A 98 -1.68 -2.94 0.11
C HIS A 98 -0.64 -3.84 0.74
N ARG A 99 -0.81 -5.16 0.67
CA ARG A 99 0.18 -6.12 1.22
C ARG A 99 1.50 -6.07 0.46
N ALA A 100 1.45 -6.03 -0.87
CA ALA A 100 2.64 -5.89 -1.71
C ALA A 100 3.35 -4.56 -1.42
N MET A 101 2.61 -3.46 -1.28
CA MET A 101 3.19 -2.17 -0.88
C MET A 101 3.90 -2.26 0.46
N TYR A 102 3.27 -2.84 1.50
CA TYR A 102 3.93 -3.02 2.79
C TYR A 102 5.15 -3.93 2.69
N ALA A 103 5.13 -4.97 1.86
CA ALA A 103 6.29 -5.82 1.64
C ALA A 103 7.46 -5.00 1.05
N CYS A 104 7.24 -4.23 -0.02
CA CYS A 104 8.28 -3.37 -0.61
C CYS A 104 8.77 -2.31 0.38
N LEU A 105 7.85 -1.61 1.07
CA LEU A 105 8.19 -0.53 2.01
C LEU A 105 8.91 -1.01 3.27
N ILE A 106 8.77 -2.29 3.64
CA ILE A 106 9.58 -2.92 4.71
C ILE A 106 10.92 -3.39 4.15
N LEU A 107 10.90 -3.97 2.94
CA LEU A 107 12.09 -4.51 2.31
C LEU A 107 13.12 -3.42 2.00
N LEU A 108 12.69 -2.26 1.53
CA LEU A 108 13.54 -1.10 1.24
C LEU A 108 14.49 -0.72 2.40
N PRO A 109 14.00 -0.28 3.57
CA PRO A 109 14.91 0.07 4.66
C PRO A 109 15.64 -1.16 5.22
N LEU A 110 15.06 -2.36 5.14
CA LEU A 110 15.72 -3.58 5.62
C LEU A 110 16.95 -3.91 4.77
N THR A 111 16.82 -3.92 3.44
CA THR A 111 17.94 -4.13 2.53
C THR A 111 18.91 -2.96 2.57
N GLY A 112 18.44 -1.72 2.74
CA GLY A 112 19.31 -0.56 2.96
C GLY A 112 20.22 -0.71 4.19
N LEU A 113 19.68 -1.19 5.31
CA LEU A 113 20.46 -1.52 6.50
C LEU A 113 21.44 -2.67 6.27
N ILE A 114 21.05 -3.68 5.49
CA ILE A 114 21.96 -4.79 5.11
C ILE A 114 23.10 -4.27 4.23
N ILE A 115 22.80 -3.43 3.23
CA ILE A 115 23.81 -2.79 2.35
C ILE A 115 24.80 -2.00 3.20
N ALA A 116 24.31 -1.11 4.08
CA ALA A 116 25.17 -0.34 4.98
C ALA A 116 26.03 -1.24 5.89
N GLY A 117 25.45 -2.32 6.41
CA GLY A 117 26.15 -3.28 7.28
C GLY A 117 27.21 -4.11 6.55
N LEU A 118 26.95 -4.49 5.29
CA LEU A 118 27.92 -5.19 4.43
C LEU A 118 29.04 -4.24 4.02
N TYR A 119 28.70 -3.02 3.60
CA TYR A 119 29.66 -2.00 3.23
C TYR A 119 30.65 -1.71 4.36
N ASN A 120 30.14 -1.53 5.59
CA ASN A 120 30.97 -1.31 6.78
C ASN A 120 31.87 -2.51 7.16
N GLN A 121 31.57 -3.72 6.67
CA GLN A 121 32.42 -4.90 6.83
C GLN A 121 33.52 -5.00 5.75
N GLY A 122 33.60 -4.02 4.84
CA GLY A 122 34.57 -3.99 3.74
C GLY A 122 34.10 -4.66 2.46
N TYR A 123 32.83 -5.08 2.37
CA TYR A 123 32.24 -5.50 1.10
C TYR A 123 31.94 -4.25 0.27
N VAL A 124 32.85 -3.90 -0.63
CA VAL A 124 32.75 -2.69 -1.47
C VAL A 124 32.65 -3.00 -2.97
N ASN A 125 32.90 -4.26 -3.36
CA ASN A 125 32.87 -4.66 -4.77
C ASN A 125 31.50 -5.21 -5.16
N GLU A 126 30.94 -4.66 -6.23
CA GLU A 126 29.63 -5.01 -6.79
C GLU A 126 29.63 -6.30 -7.62
N GLU A 127 30.79 -6.86 -7.99
CA GLU A 127 30.81 -8.05 -8.86
C GLU A 127 30.65 -9.37 -8.07
N GLN A 128 29.54 -10.08 -8.30
CA GLN A 128 29.27 -11.46 -7.84
C GLN A 128 29.40 -11.69 -6.33
N THR A 129 29.02 -10.68 -5.54
CA THR A 129 29.00 -10.77 -4.07
C THR A 129 27.57 -10.77 -3.53
N ILE A 130 27.43 -11.05 -2.22
CA ILE A 130 26.14 -10.90 -1.52
C ILE A 130 25.61 -9.45 -1.60
N LEU A 131 26.51 -8.46 -1.73
CA LEU A 131 26.16 -7.05 -1.83
C LEU A 131 25.39 -6.74 -3.12
N ASP A 132 25.83 -7.27 -4.25
CA ASP A 132 25.18 -7.14 -5.56
C ASP A 132 23.71 -7.60 -5.50
N LEU A 133 23.49 -8.80 -4.96
CA LEU A 133 22.15 -9.36 -4.78
C LEU A 133 21.26 -8.47 -3.89
N VAL A 134 21.82 -7.88 -2.83
CA VAL A 134 21.05 -7.02 -1.92
C VAL A 134 20.75 -5.67 -2.59
N LEU A 135 21.68 -5.12 -3.37
CA LEU A 135 21.49 -3.91 -4.17
C LEU A 135 20.39 -4.13 -5.22
N GLU A 136 20.43 -5.23 -5.97
CA GLU A 136 19.39 -5.59 -6.94
C GLU A 136 18.03 -5.73 -6.26
N LEU A 137 17.97 -6.44 -5.13
CA LEU A 137 16.73 -6.61 -4.38
C LEU A 137 16.19 -5.27 -3.84
N HIS A 138 17.07 -4.37 -3.39
CA HIS A 138 16.69 -3.02 -2.96
C HIS A 138 16.14 -2.19 -4.12
N GLY A 139 16.82 -2.17 -5.26
CA GLY A 139 16.38 -1.49 -6.48
C GLY A 139 15.04 -2.03 -6.99
N ALA A 140 14.89 -3.36 -7.06
CA ALA A 140 13.64 -3.99 -7.46
C ALA A 140 12.48 -3.67 -6.49
N ALA A 141 12.77 -3.60 -5.18
CA ALA A 141 11.77 -3.18 -4.19
C ALA A 141 11.37 -1.70 -4.38
N ALA A 142 12.31 -0.83 -4.74
CA ALA A 142 12.06 0.58 -5.04
C ALA A 142 11.15 0.71 -6.26
N ASP A 143 11.52 0.11 -7.39
CA ASP A 143 10.75 0.16 -8.63
C ASP A 143 9.34 -0.38 -8.46
N LEU A 144 9.20 -1.53 -7.80
CA LEU A 144 7.89 -2.11 -7.52
C LEU A 144 7.08 -1.21 -6.58
N SER A 145 7.71 -0.56 -5.60
CA SER A 145 7.02 0.38 -4.72
C SER A 145 6.44 1.57 -5.48
N TYR A 146 7.16 2.11 -6.48
CA TYR A 146 6.68 3.21 -7.34
C TYR A 146 5.43 2.82 -8.10
N VAL A 147 5.45 1.65 -8.75
CA VAL A 147 4.30 1.12 -9.51
C VAL A 147 3.10 0.89 -8.59
N LEU A 148 3.30 0.26 -7.44
CA LEU A 148 2.22 -0.06 -6.51
C LEU A 148 1.61 1.20 -5.88
N ILE A 149 2.41 2.21 -5.56
CA ILE A 149 1.92 3.48 -5.03
C ILE A 149 1.16 4.25 -6.09
N ALA A 150 1.66 4.31 -7.33
CA ALA A 150 0.94 4.93 -8.45
C ALA A 150 -0.42 4.26 -8.68
N LEU A 151 -0.45 2.92 -8.64
CA LEU A 151 -1.68 2.14 -8.73
C LEU A 151 -2.62 2.42 -7.56
N HIS A 152 -2.10 2.49 -6.33
CA HIS A 152 -2.88 2.82 -5.14
C HIS A 152 -3.54 4.21 -5.22
N ILE A 153 -2.78 5.23 -5.64
CA ILE A 153 -3.29 6.60 -5.82
C ILE A 153 -4.33 6.64 -6.93
N SER A 154 -4.06 6.00 -8.06
CA SER A 154 -4.98 5.94 -9.20
C SER A 154 -6.30 5.27 -8.82
N ALA A 155 -6.24 4.16 -8.08
CA ALA A 155 -7.41 3.47 -7.57
C ALA A 155 -8.19 4.34 -6.55
N ALA A 156 -7.51 5.09 -5.69
CA ALA A 156 -8.15 6.01 -4.75
C ALA A 156 -8.86 7.17 -5.47
N ILE A 157 -8.25 7.74 -6.52
CA ILE A 157 -8.86 8.78 -7.35
C ILE A 157 -10.07 8.21 -8.10
N TYR A 158 -9.95 7.02 -8.71
CA TYR A 158 -11.07 6.37 -9.40
C TYR A 158 -12.23 6.09 -8.45
N SER A 159 -11.91 5.58 -7.25
CA SER A 159 -12.87 5.40 -6.17
C SER A 159 -13.61 6.68 -5.82
N ARG A 160 -12.87 7.79 -5.69
CA ARG A 160 -13.44 9.13 -5.47
C ARG A 160 -14.38 9.56 -6.60
N ILE A 161 -14.01 9.31 -7.85
CA ILE A 161 -14.83 9.67 -9.02
C ILE A 161 -16.14 8.88 -9.03
N LYS A 162 -16.12 7.62 -8.58
CA LYS A 162 -17.34 6.81 -8.39
C LYS A 162 -18.21 7.28 -7.23
N GLY A 163 -17.60 7.88 -6.19
CA GLY A 163 -18.33 8.37 -5.03
C GLY A 163 -18.67 7.27 -4.01
N GLU A 164 -17.88 6.19 -3.98
CA GLU A 164 -18.16 5.01 -3.15
C GLU A 164 -17.77 5.17 -1.68
N GLY A 165 -17.17 6.31 -1.28
CA GLY A 165 -16.93 6.68 0.12
C GLY A 165 -15.54 6.31 0.65
N VAL A 166 -14.76 5.55 -0.12
CA VAL A 166 -13.43 5.05 0.27
C VAL A 166 -12.41 6.18 0.31
N TRP A 167 -12.48 7.13 -0.63
CA TRP A 167 -11.66 8.34 -0.57
C TRP A 167 -11.96 9.12 0.70
N SER A 168 -13.24 9.37 0.97
CA SER A 168 -13.70 10.16 2.13
C SER A 168 -13.36 9.51 3.47
N SER A 169 -13.14 8.19 3.49
CA SER A 169 -12.74 7.46 4.69
C SER A 169 -11.29 7.76 5.09
N MET A 170 -10.42 8.14 4.15
CA MET A 170 -8.98 8.32 4.37
C MET A 170 -8.47 9.75 4.14
N VAL A 171 -9.04 10.47 3.17
CA VAL A 171 -8.64 11.83 2.83
C VAL A 171 -9.51 12.82 3.62
N PRO A 172 -8.92 13.72 4.43
CA PRO A 172 -9.69 14.65 5.26
C PRO A 172 -10.33 15.79 4.45
N ILE A 173 -9.79 16.07 3.26
CA ILE A 173 -10.23 17.14 2.34
C ILE A 173 -10.90 16.54 1.10
N LEU A 174 -11.67 17.36 0.36
CA LEU A 174 -12.28 16.97 -0.92
C LEU A 174 -13.14 15.70 -0.85
N LYS A 175 -13.90 15.55 0.23
CA LYS A 175 -14.80 14.40 0.47
C LYS A 175 -15.86 14.29 -0.62
N GLU A 176 -16.31 13.06 -0.85
CA GLU A 176 -17.39 12.70 -1.76
C GLU A 176 -18.74 13.10 -1.14
N SER A 177 -19.63 13.65 -1.96
CA SER A 177 -21.01 13.98 -1.58
C SER A 177 -21.97 12.80 -1.74
N GLY A 178 -21.52 11.71 -2.37
CA GLY A 178 -22.32 10.52 -2.69
C GLY A 178 -21.88 9.90 -4.03
N PRO A 179 -22.59 8.86 -4.50
CA PRO A 179 -22.33 8.24 -5.80
C PRO A 179 -22.40 9.26 -6.95
N THR A 180 -21.60 9.03 -7.98
CA THR A 180 -21.56 9.92 -9.15
C THR A 180 -22.80 9.80 -10.02
N ASP A 181 -23.26 10.92 -10.58
CA ASP A 181 -24.31 10.96 -11.59
C ASP A 181 -23.81 10.92 -13.04
N ASN A 182 -22.49 10.83 -13.24
CA ASN A 182 -21.91 10.78 -14.57
C ASN A 182 -22.23 9.44 -15.27
N GLU A 183 -22.99 9.50 -16.37
CA GLU A 183 -23.40 8.36 -17.18
C GLU A 183 -22.24 7.51 -17.71
N ILE A 184 -21.11 8.12 -18.06
CA ILE A 184 -19.92 7.39 -18.55
C ILE A 184 -19.34 6.54 -17.41
N VAL A 185 -19.21 7.12 -16.22
CA VAL A 185 -18.67 6.41 -15.06
C VAL A 185 -19.62 5.27 -14.63
N LYS A 186 -20.94 5.50 -14.65
CA LYS A 186 -21.94 4.45 -14.39
C LYS A 186 -21.82 3.29 -15.38
N LYS A 187 -21.65 3.57 -16.67
CA LYS A 187 -21.45 2.53 -17.71
C LYS A 187 -20.18 1.73 -17.50
N ILE A 188 -19.06 2.39 -17.19
CA ILE A 188 -17.77 1.73 -16.91
C ILE A 188 -17.90 0.83 -15.68
N ALA A 189 -18.41 1.36 -14.56
CA ALA A 189 -18.61 0.60 -13.33
C ALA A 189 -19.57 -0.60 -13.54
N GLY A 190 -20.62 -0.42 -14.34
CA GLY A 190 -21.53 -1.51 -14.72
C GLY A 190 -20.86 -2.60 -15.55
N PHE A 191 -19.95 -2.23 -16.47
CA PHE A 191 -19.17 -3.18 -17.24
C PHE A 191 -18.15 -3.93 -16.38
N GLU A 192 -17.43 -3.23 -15.50
CA GLU A 192 -16.50 -3.79 -14.52
C GLU A 192 -17.19 -4.85 -13.66
N ASN A 193 -18.35 -4.53 -13.07
CA ASN A 193 -19.11 -5.46 -12.24
C ASN A 193 -19.49 -6.73 -13.01
N ARG A 194 -19.89 -6.64 -14.27
CA ARG A 194 -20.18 -7.83 -15.10
C ARG A 194 -18.94 -8.69 -15.33
N ILE A 195 -17.78 -8.09 -15.52
CA ILE A 195 -16.51 -8.84 -15.62
C ILE A 195 -16.23 -9.56 -14.31
N TYR A 196 -16.40 -8.87 -13.17
CA TYR A 196 -16.12 -9.47 -11.87
C TYR A 196 -17.08 -10.59 -11.51
N GLU A 197 -18.35 -10.48 -11.87
CA GLU A 197 -19.33 -11.57 -11.72
C GLU A 197 -18.89 -12.80 -12.52
N LYS A 198 -18.43 -12.62 -13.77
CA LYS A 198 -17.90 -13.74 -14.59
C LYS A 198 -16.69 -14.40 -13.93
N ILE A 199 -15.72 -13.61 -13.46
CA ILE A 199 -14.53 -14.14 -12.79
C ILE A 199 -14.94 -14.89 -11.51
N SER A 200 -15.81 -14.31 -10.69
CA SER A 200 -16.29 -14.91 -9.44
C SER A 200 -17.03 -16.23 -9.68
N ASN A 201 -17.84 -16.30 -10.74
CA ASN A 201 -18.57 -17.51 -11.08
C ASN A 201 -17.63 -18.62 -11.58
N LEU A 202 -16.60 -18.28 -12.37
CA LEU A 202 -15.59 -19.23 -12.83
C LEU A 202 -14.76 -19.81 -11.68
N THR A 203 -14.39 -18.99 -10.69
CA THR A 203 -13.67 -19.49 -9.51
C THR A 203 -14.58 -20.38 -8.66
N ARG A 204 -15.84 -20.00 -8.48
CA ARG A 204 -16.80 -20.76 -7.67
C ARG A 204 -17.19 -22.10 -8.31
N SER A 205 -17.28 -22.19 -9.64
CA SER A 205 -17.56 -23.47 -10.32
C SER A 205 -16.40 -24.45 -10.22
N LYS A 206 -15.16 -23.96 -10.09
CA LYS A 206 -13.95 -24.79 -9.97
C LYS A 206 -13.75 -25.36 -8.56
N ASP A 207 -14.33 -24.74 -7.55
CA ASP A 207 -14.29 -25.22 -6.15
C ASP A 207 -15.41 -26.22 -5.82
N SER A 208 -16.35 -26.45 -6.75
CA SER A 208 -17.50 -27.35 -6.58
C SER A 208 -17.39 -28.71 -7.29
N ASP A 209 -16.26 -28.97 -7.96
CA ASP A 209 -15.88 -30.24 -8.60
C ASP A 209 -14.69 -30.89 -7.88
#